data_AF-A0AAW0WF06-F1
#
_entry.id   AF-A0AAW0WF06-F1
#
_cell.length_a   1.000
_cell.length_b   1.000
_cell.length_c   1.000
_cell.angle_alpha   90.00
_cell.angle_beta   90.00
_cell.angle_gamma   90.00
#
_symmetry.space_group_name_H-M   'P 1'
#
loop_
_entity.id
_entity.type
_entity.pdbx_description
1 polymer ?
#
loop_
_entity_poly.entity_id
_entity_poly.type
_entity_poly.pdbx_seq_one_letter_code
_entity_poly.pdbx_strand_id
1 'polypeptide(L)'
;MPDGMTIDIDGNLWVACFFGRQVICVDPKEAKVIRKIAIPSKNVTSVCWGGKDYSTLYVTSGALMTTPEERAAYPSSGGTFAVTGLGTKGTPPVNYKVNLDKLK
;
A
#
# COMPACT_ATOMS: atom_id res chain seq x y z
N MET A 1 -6.64 -9.51 -6.27
CA MET A 1 -6.51 -10.23 -4.99
C MET A 1 -5.99 -9.23 -3.95
N PRO A 2 -6.53 -9.14 -2.72
CA PRO A 2 -5.89 -8.34 -1.67
C PRO A 2 -4.51 -8.91 -1.31
N ASP A 3 -3.57 -8.03 -0.99
CA ASP A 3 -2.21 -8.37 -0.54
C ASP A 3 -1.90 -7.58 0.75
N GLY A 4 -0.87 -6.73 0.79
CA GLY A 4 -0.58 -5.89 1.93
C GLY A 4 -1.62 -4.80 2.21
N MET A 5 -1.73 -4.40 3.48
CA MET A 5 -2.68 -3.37 3.92
C MET A 5 -2.11 -2.47 5.02
N THR A 6 -2.69 -1.27 5.16
CA THR A 6 -2.46 -0.35 6.28
C THR A 6 -3.77 0.34 6.68
N ILE A 7 -3.75 1.19 7.72
CA ILE A 7 -4.92 1.94 8.21
C ILE A 7 -4.59 3.44 8.31
N ASP A 8 -5.55 4.31 8.06
CA ASP A 8 -5.42 5.75 8.29
C ASP A 8 -5.95 6.19 9.67
N ILE A 9 -5.81 7.47 9.98
CA ILE A 9 -6.30 8.05 11.25
C ILE A 9 -7.83 8.09 11.36
N ASP A 10 -8.55 7.95 10.24
CA ASP A 10 -10.02 7.93 10.21
C ASP A 10 -10.57 6.51 10.42
N GLY A 11 -9.67 5.51 10.46
CA GLY A 11 -10.00 4.10 10.66
C GLY A 11 -10.31 3.35 9.35
N ASN A 12 -10.00 3.92 8.19
CA ASN A 12 -10.20 3.23 6.92
C ASN A 12 -9.00 2.36 6.56
N LEU A 13 -9.27 1.20 5.96
CA LEU A 13 -8.26 0.26 5.50
C LEU A 13 -7.82 0.58 4.09
N TRP A 14 -6.51 0.69 3.88
CA TRP A 14 -5.90 0.88 2.57
C TRP A 14 -5.25 -0.43 2.14
N VAL A 15 -5.75 -1.04 1.06
CA VAL A 15 -5.41 -2.41 0.66
C VAL A 15 -4.81 -2.41 -0.74
N ALA A 16 -3.57 -2.88 -0.86
CA ALA A 16 -2.94 -3.18 -2.13
C ALA A 16 -3.66 -4.34 -2.82
N CYS A 17 -3.92 -4.19 -4.12
CA CYS A 17 -4.57 -5.22 -4.91
C CYS A 17 -3.58 -5.85 -5.91
N PHE A 18 -3.03 -7.01 -5.55
CA PHE A 18 -2.22 -7.81 -6.46
C PHE A 18 -3.04 -8.26 -7.67
N PHE A 19 -2.43 -8.18 -8.86
CA PHE A 19 -3.10 -8.24 -10.18
C PHE A 19 -4.20 -7.20 -10.42
N GLY A 20 -4.42 -6.27 -9.48
CA GLY A 20 -5.55 -5.34 -9.51
C GLY A 20 -5.20 -3.92 -9.96
N ARG A 21 -3.91 -3.59 -10.16
CA ARG A 21 -3.45 -2.25 -10.60
C ARG A 21 -3.94 -1.10 -9.73
N GLN A 22 -4.21 -1.37 -8.46
CA GLN A 22 -4.82 -0.37 -7.59
C GLN A 22 -4.50 -0.58 -6.12
N VAL A 23 -4.72 0.48 -5.37
CA VAL A 23 -5.00 0.46 -3.93
C VAL A 23 -6.46 0.82 -3.74
N ILE A 24 -7.17 0.11 -2.86
CA ILE A 24 -8.54 0.44 -2.46
C ILE A 24 -8.55 0.97 -1.02
N CYS A 25 -9.41 1.94 -0.75
CA CYS A 25 -9.72 2.38 0.61
C CYS A 25 -11.10 1.82 0.99
N VAL A 26 -11.16 1.11 2.12
CA VAL A 26 -12.34 0.44 2.62
C VAL A 26 -12.73 1.05 3.95
N ASP A 27 -13.98 1.45 4.09
CA ASP A 27 -14.60 1.72 5.38
C ASP A 27 -14.99 0.36 6.00
N PRO A 28 -14.31 -0.09 7.06
CA PRO A 28 -14.61 -1.38 7.67
C PRO A 28 -15.90 -1.38 8.50
N LYS A 29 -16.41 -0.21 8.92
CA LYS A 29 -17.66 -0.12 9.70
C LYS A 29 -18.86 -0.37 8.80
N GLU A 30 -18.81 0.17 7.58
CA GLU A 30 -19.87 0.06 6.58
C GLU A 30 -19.65 -1.07 5.57
N ALA A 31 -18.50 -1.76 5.64
CA ALA A 31 -18.08 -2.80 4.69
C ALA A 31 -18.09 -2.32 3.21
N LYS A 32 -17.65 -1.09 2.95
CA LYS A 32 -17.71 -0.45 1.62
C LYS A 32 -16.35 0.02 1.14
N VAL A 33 -16.11 -0.12 -0.16
CA VAL A 33 -14.99 0.56 -0.83
C VAL A 33 -15.36 2.03 -1.05
N ILE A 34 -14.64 2.93 -0.39
CA ILE A 34 -14.89 4.37 -0.42
C ILE A 34 -13.93 5.13 -1.35
N ARG A 35 -12.82 4.50 -1.77
CA ARG A 35 -11.90 5.05 -2.76
C ARG A 35 -11.16 3.95 -3.51
N LYS A 36 -10.77 4.23 -4.76
CA LYS A 36 -9.85 3.41 -5.56
C LYS A 36 -8.78 4.32 -6.16
N ILE A 37 -7.53 3.90 -6.10
CA ILE A 37 -6.38 4.63 -6.63
C ILE A 37 -5.69 3.74 -7.63
N ALA A 38 -5.67 4.15 -8.90
CA ALA A 38 -4.93 3.46 -9.94
C ALA A 38 -3.43 3.62 -9.70
N ILE A 39 -2.70 2.50 -9.79
CA ILE A 39 -1.25 2.45 -9.70
C ILE A 39 -0.72 1.93 -11.05
N PRO A 40 0.32 2.54 -11.64
CA PRO A 40 0.85 2.13 -12.94
C PRO A 40 1.76 0.89 -12.82
N SER A 41 1.24 -0.17 -12.20
CA SER A 41 1.84 -1.49 -12.08
C SER A 41 0.74 -2.55 -11.91
N LYS A 42 0.86 -3.70 -12.59
CA LYS A 42 -0.10 -4.82 -12.48
C LYS A 42 -0.16 -5.39 -11.06
N ASN A 43 1.01 -5.53 -10.46
CA ASN A 43 1.23 -6.31 -9.25
C ASN A 43 1.51 -5.36 -8.09
N VAL A 44 0.46 -4.70 -7.60
CA VAL A 44 0.55 -3.85 -6.39
C VAL A 44 0.59 -4.76 -5.17
N THR A 45 1.66 -4.67 -4.37
CA THR A 45 1.96 -5.68 -3.33
C THR A 45 1.67 -5.20 -1.92
N SER A 46 2.06 -3.97 -1.54
CA SER A 46 1.78 -3.46 -0.20
C SER A 46 1.71 -1.95 -0.17
N VAL A 47 1.28 -1.41 0.99
CA VAL A 47 1.15 0.02 1.25
C VAL A 47 1.60 0.37 2.67
N CYS A 48 2.19 1.55 2.84
CA CYS A 48 2.43 2.14 4.16
C CYS A 48 2.37 3.66 4.11
N TRP A 49 2.05 4.27 5.25
CA TRP A 49 2.08 5.72 5.39
C TRP A 49 3.49 6.20 5.72
N GLY A 50 3.88 7.34 5.16
CA GLY A 50 5.17 7.97 5.37
C GLY A 50 5.20 9.42 4.89
N GLY A 51 6.40 9.94 4.65
CA GLY A 51 6.62 11.35 4.33
C GLY A 51 6.41 12.24 5.56
N LYS A 52 6.37 13.55 5.35
CA LYS A 52 6.11 14.50 6.44
C LYS A 52 4.72 14.23 7.03
N ASP A 53 4.64 14.12 8.36
CA ASP A 53 3.40 13.91 9.11
C ASP A 53 2.57 12.69 8.64
N TYR A 54 3.23 11.68 8.05
CA TYR A 54 2.59 10.47 7.52
C TYR A 54 1.48 10.74 6.48
N SER A 55 1.58 11.84 5.73
CA SER A 55 0.57 12.27 4.74
C SER A 55 0.77 11.70 3.33
N THR A 56 1.76 10.82 3.14
CA THR A 56 2.07 10.18 1.85
C THR A 56 1.84 8.68 1.99
N LEU A 57 1.06 8.10 1.07
CA LEU A 57 0.92 6.65 1.00
C LEU A 57 1.96 6.11 0.02
N TYR A 58 2.97 5.43 0.54
CA TYR A 58 3.93 4.69 -0.27
C TYR A 58 3.33 3.33 -0.67
N VAL A 59 3.54 2.96 -1.92
CA VAL A 59 2.96 1.77 -2.53
C VAL A 59 4.07 0.96 -3.20
N THR A 60 4.26 -0.28 -2.79
CA THR A 60 5.21 -1.18 -3.44
C THR A 60 4.52 -1.99 -4.53
N SER A 61 5.32 -2.42 -5.52
CA SER A 61 4.83 -3.29 -6.57
C SER A 61 5.87 -4.34 -6.99
N GLY A 62 5.43 -5.40 -7.64
CA GLY A 62 6.28 -6.45 -8.21
C GLY A 62 6.39 -6.36 -9.74
N ALA A 63 7.51 -6.80 -10.29
CA ALA A 63 7.71 -7.00 -11.73
C ALA A 63 7.58 -8.47 -12.15
N LEU A 64 7.60 -9.41 -11.19
CA LEU A 64 7.41 -10.84 -11.44
C LEU A 64 5.97 -11.13 -11.88
N MET A 65 5.73 -12.29 -12.51
CA MET A 65 4.40 -12.70 -12.97
C MET A 65 3.75 -11.68 -13.94
N THR A 66 4.56 -11.16 -14.86
CA THR A 66 4.14 -10.26 -15.95
C THR A 66 4.57 -10.85 -17.30
N THR A 67 3.79 -10.61 -18.35
CA THR A 67 4.24 -10.90 -19.73
C THR A 67 5.17 -9.78 -20.25
N PRO A 68 5.91 -9.99 -21.35
CA PRO A 68 6.68 -8.90 -21.98
C PRO A 68 5.82 -7.67 -22.34
N GLU A 69 4.60 -7.89 -22.82
CA GLU A 69 3.66 -6.82 -23.18
C GLU A 69 3.21 -6.04 -21.95
N GLU A 70 2.94 -6.74 -20.84
CA GLU A 70 2.57 -6.10 -19.57
C GLU A 70 3.73 -5.30 -18.97
N ARG A 71 4.97 -5.79 -19.10
CA ARG A 71 6.16 -5.02 -18.71
C ARG A 71 6.34 -3.77 -19.56
N ALA A 72 6.10 -3.86 -20.87
CA ALA A 72 6.16 -2.72 -21.76
C ALA A 72 5.05 -1.69 -21.45
N ALA A 73 3.85 -2.14 -21.10
CA ALA A 73 2.74 -1.26 -20.72
C ALA A 73 2.91 -0.61 -19.34
N TYR A 74 3.58 -1.28 -18.41
CA TYR A 74 3.83 -0.81 -17.05
C TYR A 74 5.33 -0.88 -16.70
N PRO A 75 6.17 -0.02 -17.32
CA PRO A 75 7.63 -0.09 -17.17
C PRO A 75 8.11 0.21 -15.74
N SER A 76 7.26 0.83 -14.92
CA SER A 76 7.54 1.11 -13.50
C SER A 76 7.18 -0.05 -12.56
N SER A 77 6.71 -1.19 -13.08
CA SER A 77 6.44 -2.39 -12.27
C SER A 77 7.71 -2.84 -11.55
N GLY A 78 7.60 -3.21 -10.27
CA GLY A 78 8.75 -3.48 -9.40
C GLY A 78 9.25 -2.25 -8.63
N GLY A 79 8.81 -1.05 -9.02
CA GLY A 79 9.12 0.19 -8.33
C GLY A 79 8.24 0.45 -7.11
N THR A 80 8.60 1.53 -6.39
CA THR A 80 7.80 2.12 -5.31
C THR A 80 7.18 3.43 -5.80
N PHE A 81 5.90 3.61 -5.52
CA PHE A 81 5.13 4.82 -5.85
C PHE A 81 4.83 5.61 -4.58
N ALA A 82 4.70 6.93 -4.71
CA ALA A 82 4.26 7.81 -3.65
C ALA A 82 2.95 8.48 -4.05
N VAL A 83 1.91 8.32 -3.23
CA VAL A 83 0.59 8.92 -3.46
C VAL A 83 0.35 10.01 -2.42
N THR A 84 0.17 11.24 -2.88
CA THR A 84 -0.01 12.44 -2.05
C THR A 84 -1.40 13.04 -2.24
N GLY A 85 -1.79 13.97 -1.37
CA GLY A 85 -3.05 14.71 -1.54
C GLY A 85 -4.31 13.89 -1.22
N LEU A 86 -4.19 12.86 -0.36
CA LEU A 86 -5.31 11.98 -0.02
C LEU A 86 -6.31 12.60 0.98
N GLY A 87 -5.97 13.72 1.61
CA GLY A 87 -6.81 14.38 2.61
C GLY A 87 -6.88 13.63 3.94
N THR A 88 -6.07 12.59 4.12
CA THR A 88 -5.89 11.84 5.38
C THR A 88 -4.41 11.49 5.55
N LYS A 89 -4.08 10.85 6.67
CA LYS A 89 -2.71 10.44 7.03
C LYS A 89 -2.72 9.13 7.80
N GLY A 90 -1.56 8.50 7.88
CA GLY A 90 -1.36 7.35 8.76
C GLY A 90 -0.83 7.71 10.13
N THR A 91 -0.34 6.67 10.79
CA THR A 91 0.38 6.73 12.05
C THR A 91 1.81 6.19 11.88
N PRO A 92 2.74 6.56 12.80
CA PRO A 92 4.05 5.93 12.86
C PRO A 92 3.96 4.40 12.94
N PRO A 93 4.89 3.66 12.30
CA PRO A 93 4.94 2.22 12.44
C PRO A 93 5.24 1.83 13.89
N VAL A 94 4.70 0.70 14.31
CA VAL A 94 5.02 0.13 15.62
C VAL A 94 6.39 -0.54 15.54
N ASN A 95 7.32 -0.11 16.39
CA ASN A 95 8.63 -0.74 16.50
C ASN A 95 8.52 -2.10 17.20
N TYR A 96 9.24 -3.09 16.70
CA TYR A 96 9.41 -4.36 17.39
C TYR A 96 10.11 -4.14 18.74
N LYS A 97 9.54 -4.70 19.81
CA LYS A 97 10.12 -4.63 21.16
C LYS A 97 10.81 -5.95 21.47
N VAL A 98 12.14 -5.92 21.47
CA VAL A 98 12.96 -7.07 21.88
C VAL A 98 13.52 -6.83 23.27
N ASN A 99 13.43 -7.84 24.13
CA ASN A 99 14.17 -7.87 25.39
C ASN A 99 15.42 -8.72 25.18
N LEU A 100 16.58 -8.06 25.06
CA LEU A 100 17.86 -8.72 24.81
C LEU A 100 18.29 -9.65 25.95
N ASP A 101 17.83 -9.43 27.18
CA ASP A 101 18.13 -10.29 28.31
C ASP A 101 17.42 -11.66 28.23
N LYS A 102 16.37 -11.77 27.41
CA LYS A 102 15.62 -13.02 27.17
C LYS A 102 16.08 -13.80 25.93
N LEU A 103 17.15 -13.34 25.27
CA LEU A 103 17.71 -13.96 24.07
C LEU A 103 19.00 -14.76 24.33
N LYS A 104 19.37 -14.96 25.60
CA LYS A 104 20.46 -15.86 26.00
C LYS A 104 19.97 -17.30 26.16
#